data_AF-A0AAU0Y1Q5-F1
#
_entry.id   AF-A0AAU0Y1Q5-F1
#
_cell.length_a   1.000
_cell.length_b   1.000
_cell.length_c   1.000
_cell.angle_alpha   90.00
_cell.angle_beta   90.00
_cell.angle_gamma   90.00
#
_symmetry.space_group_name_H-M   'P 1'
#
loop_
_entity.id
_entity.type
_entity.pdbx_description
1 polymer ?
#
loop_
_entity_poly.entity_id
_entity_poly.type
_entity_poly.pdbx_seq_one_letter_code
_entity_poly.pdbx_strand_id
1 'polypeptide(L)'
;MPTVVVGCGYQACGTFAGRHCDIEDVFLAAGHHAQGRISLDELTGMSKNAVAGPGVCAGMGTANSMHIACEALGMALPGSTPVLANRDRPGP
;
A
#
# COMPACT_ATOMS: atom_id res chain seq x y z
N MET A 1 -23.97 20.80 -0.21
CA MET A 1 -24.07 19.96 1.01
C MET A 1 -22.73 19.98 1.72
N PRO A 2 -22.67 19.99 3.05
CA PRO A 2 -21.44 19.74 3.80
C PRO A 2 -20.89 18.34 3.49
N THR A 3 -19.58 18.22 3.26
CA THR A 3 -18.90 16.97 2.88
C THR A 3 -17.55 16.86 3.59
N VAL A 4 -17.17 15.63 3.96
CA VAL A 4 -15.85 15.29 4.52
C VAL A 4 -15.35 13.99 3.89
N VAL A 5 -14.05 13.90 3.62
CA VAL A 5 -13.39 12.70 3.09
C VAL A 5 -12.80 11.89 4.24
N VAL A 6 -13.06 10.58 4.23
CA VAL A 6 -12.47 9.61 5.14
C VAL A 6 -11.64 8.62 4.31
N GLY A 7 -10.32 8.78 4.34
CA GLY A 7 -9.41 7.86 3.64
C GLY A 7 -9.30 6.53 4.36
N CYS A 8 -9.22 5.43 3.62
CA CYS A 8 -9.18 4.07 4.19
C CYS A 8 -7.81 3.67 4.77
N GLY A 9 -6.78 4.47 4.54
CA GLY A 9 -5.42 4.19 4.99
C GLY A 9 -4.67 3.16 4.13
N TYR A 10 -3.37 3.06 4.36
CA TYR A 10 -2.48 2.12 3.65
C TYR A 10 -2.23 0.85 4.49
N GLN A 11 -1.93 -0.24 3.81
CA GLN A 11 -1.51 -1.48 4.46
C GLN A 11 -0.02 -1.45 4.83
N ALA A 12 0.41 -2.26 5.79
CA ALA A 12 1.83 -2.41 6.09
C ALA A 12 2.57 -3.07 4.92
N CYS A 13 3.86 -2.75 4.79
CA CYS A 13 4.72 -3.36 3.78
C CYS A 13 4.83 -4.88 4.01
N GLY A 14 4.68 -5.66 2.94
CA GLY A 14 4.86 -7.11 2.96
C GLY A 14 6.35 -7.50 3.02
N THR A 15 6.61 -8.77 3.34
CA THR A 15 7.97 -9.31 3.36
C THR A 15 8.05 -10.69 2.73
N PHE A 16 9.01 -10.90 1.84
CA PHE A 16 9.29 -12.19 1.22
C PHE A 16 10.81 -12.43 1.16
N ALA A 17 11.27 -13.61 1.56
CA ALA A 17 12.69 -13.98 1.60
C ALA A 17 13.59 -12.95 2.32
N GLY A 18 13.09 -12.34 3.40
CA GLY A 18 13.81 -11.34 4.19
C GLY A 18 13.93 -9.96 3.51
N ARG A 19 13.20 -9.71 2.43
CA ARG A 19 13.15 -8.43 1.72
C ARG A 19 11.75 -7.85 1.75
N HIS A 20 11.67 -6.53 1.65
CA HIS A 20 10.42 -5.84 1.37
C HIS A 20 9.79 -6.38 0.08
N CYS A 21 8.49 -6.58 0.12
CA CYS A 21 7.71 -7.13 -0.97
C CYS A 21 6.32 -6.52 -0.92
N ASP A 22 6.08 -5.52 -1.74
CA ASP A 22 4.77 -4.91 -1.92
C ASP A 22 4.19 -5.23 -3.31
N ILE A 23 2.95 -4.81 -3.56
CA ILE A 23 2.29 -5.10 -4.83
C ILE A 23 3.03 -4.52 -6.05
N GLU A 24 3.74 -3.39 -5.86
CA GLU A 24 4.59 -2.76 -6.87
C GLU A 24 5.77 -3.68 -7.24
N ASP A 25 6.39 -4.32 -6.25
CA ASP A 25 7.47 -5.29 -6.46
C ASP A 25 6.97 -6.54 -7.20
N VAL A 26 5.74 -6.99 -6.92
CA VAL A 26 5.12 -8.11 -7.65
C VAL A 26 4.95 -7.78 -9.12
N PHE A 27 4.54 -6.55 -9.46
CA PHE A 27 4.43 -6.13 -10.86
C PHE A 27 5.79 -6.07 -11.56
N LEU A 28 6.82 -5.58 -10.87
CA LEU A 28 8.20 -5.60 -11.39
C LEU A 28 8.71 -7.03 -11.59
N ALA A 29 8.46 -7.90 -10.61
CA ALA A 29 8.81 -9.32 -10.63
C ALA A 29 8.11 -10.05 -11.79
N ALA A 30 6.85 -9.75 -12.08
CA ALA A 30 6.15 -10.31 -13.24
C ALA A 30 6.87 -9.98 -14.56
N GLY A 31 7.40 -8.76 -14.69
CA GLY A 31 8.24 -8.37 -15.82
C GLY A 31 9.56 -9.15 -15.88
N HIS A 32 10.21 -9.38 -14.73
CA HIS A 32 11.41 -10.22 -14.65
C HIS A 32 11.14 -11.69 -14.97
N HIS A 33 9.98 -12.22 -14.56
CA HIS A 33 9.58 -13.58 -14.89
C HIS A 33 9.36 -13.75 -16.39
N ALA A 34 8.70 -12.79 -17.04
CA ALA A 34 8.53 -12.78 -18.50
C ALA A 34 9.86 -12.76 -19.27
N GLN A 35 10.93 -12.25 -18.65
CA GLN A 35 12.30 -12.24 -19.19
C GLN A 35 13.13 -13.48 -18.78
N GLY A 36 12.53 -14.45 -18.07
CA GLY A 36 13.22 -15.65 -17.58
C GLY A 36 14.20 -15.40 -16.44
N ARG A 37 14.12 -14.26 -15.74
CA ARG A 37 15.07 -13.87 -14.67
C ARG A 37 14.69 -14.38 -13.28
N ILE A 38 13.41 -14.67 -13.05
CA ILE A 38 12.90 -15.26 -11.81
C ILE A 38 11.96 -16.42 -12.13
N SER A 39 11.83 -17.36 -11.18
CA SER A 39 10.91 -18.50 -11.34
C SER A 39 9.46 -18.10 -11.10
N LEU A 40 8.52 -18.92 -11.59
CA LEU A 40 7.10 -18.74 -11.29
C LEU A 40 6.81 -18.94 -9.80
N ASP A 41 7.55 -19.83 -9.14
CA ASP A 41 7.42 -20.08 -7.70
C ASP A 41 7.85 -18.86 -6.88
N GLU A 42 8.92 -18.17 -7.29
CA GLU A 42 9.37 -16.93 -6.66
C GLU A 42 8.32 -15.82 -6.82
N LEU A 43 7.82 -15.61 -8.03
CA LEU A 43 6.73 -14.64 -8.30
C LEU A 43 5.46 -14.97 -7.50
N THR A 44 5.10 -16.25 -7.41
CA THR A 44 3.95 -16.71 -6.63
C THR A 44 4.16 -16.48 -5.13
N GLY A 45 5.37 -16.73 -4.64
CA GLY A 45 5.76 -16.45 -3.25
C GLY A 45 5.65 -14.97 -2.92
N MET A 46 6.19 -14.10 -3.77
CA MET A 46 6.05 -12.64 -3.63
C MET A 46 4.58 -12.22 -3.60
N SER A 47 3.78 -12.69 -4.57
CA SER A 47 2.36 -12.35 -4.67
C SER A 47 1.55 -12.73 -3.43
N LYS A 48 1.87 -13.87 -2.80
CA LYS A 48 1.21 -14.33 -1.57
C LYS A 48 1.57 -13.52 -0.32
N ASN A 49 2.70 -12.82 -0.34
CA ASN A 49 3.20 -12.06 0.82
C ASN A 49 3.14 -10.53 0.63
N ALA A 50 2.78 -10.06 -0.57
CA ALA A 50 2.70 -8.64 -0.89
C ALA A 50 1.49 -7.91 -0.27
N VAL A 51 0.47 -8.65 0.17
CA VAL A 51 -0.70 -8.10 0.85
C VAL A 51 -0.71 -8.57 2.30
N ALA A 52 -0.25 -7.70 3.20
CA ALA A 52 -0.08 -8.02 4.62
C ALA A 52 -1.35 -7.73 5.45
N GLY A 53 -2.31 -6.98 4.90
CA GLY A 53 -3.52 -6.59 5.61
C GLY A 53 -4.44 -5.70 4.77
N PRO A 54 -5.49 -5.13 5.39
CA PRO A 54 -6.37 -4.19 4.72
C PRO A 54 -5.68 -2.84 4.48
N GLY A 55 -6.27 -2.07 3.57
CA GLY A 55 -5.77 -0.76 3.16
C GLY A 55 -5.27 -0.76 1.72
N VAL A 56 -4.89 0.43 1.24
CA VAL A 56 -4.30 0.61 -0.10
C VAL A 56 -2.83 0.22 -0.10
N CYS A 57 -2.19 0.25 -1.27
CA CYS A 57 -0.76 -0.04 -1.42
C CYS A 57 0.09 0.74 -0.41
N ALA A 58 1.15 0.12 0.12
CA ALA A 58 2.08 0.76 1.05
C ALA A 58 2.91 1.87 0.38
N GLY A 59 3.16 1.75 -0.92
CA GLY A 59 3.92 2.72 -1.72
C GLY A 59 3.19 4.04 -2.01
N MET A 60 3.95 5.01 -2.51
CA MET A 60 3.45 6.33 -2.93
C MET A 60 2.76 6.27 -4.31
N GLY A 61 1.72 5.44 -4.41
CA GLY A 61 0.85 5.34 -5.57
C GLY A 61 -0.29 6.36 -5.58
N THR A 62 -1.24 6.15 -6.48
CA THR A 62 -2.41 7.03 -6.67
C THR A 62 -3.22 7.20 -5.39
N ALA A 63 -3.50 6.13 -4.66
CA ALA A 63 -4.37 6.19 -3.48
C ALA A 63 -3.75 7.06 -2.37
N ASN A 64 -2.48 6.83 -2.02
CA ASN A 64 -1.79 7.64 -1.02
C ASN A 64 -1.58 9.08 -1.49
N SER A 65 -1.33 9.29 -2.78
CA SER A 65 -1.26 10.65 -3.34
C SER A 65 -2.60 11.39 -3.21
N MET A 66 -3.72 10.72 -3.47
CA MET A 66 -5.05 11.30 -3.31
C MET A 66 -5.45 11.49 -1.85
N HIS A 67 -5.04 10.58 -0.95
CA HIS A 67 -5.17 10.79 0.49
C HIS A 67 -4.49 12.10 0.91
N ILE A 68 -3.21 12.28 0.54
CA ILE A 68 -2.44 13.51 0.83
C ILE A 68 -3.12 14.74 0.21
N ALA A 69 -3.57 14.65 -1.05
CA ALA A 69 -4.25 15.75 -1.72
C ALA A 69 -5.55 16.14 -1.01
N CYS A 70 -6.36 15.17 -0.58
CA CYS A 70 -7.60 15.43 0.16
C CYS A 70 -7.33 16.12 1.51
N GLU A 71 -6.30 15.70 2.24
CA GLU A 71 -5.92 16.38 3.49
C GLU A 71 -5.39 17.79 3.23
N ALA A 72 -4.51 17.97 2.24
CA ALA A 72 -3.96 19.26 1.86
C ALA A 72 -5.02 20.27 1.38
N LEU A 73 -6.06 19.80 0.70
CA LEU A 73 -7.19 20.61 0.25
C LEU A 73 -8.19 20.95 1.37
N GLY A 74 -7.96 20.47 2.60
CA GLY A 74 -8.88 20.66 3.72
C GLY A 74 -10.17 19.84 3.60
N MET A 75 -10.18 18.80 2.76
CA MET A 75 -11.32 17.90 2.61
C MET A 75 -11.31 16.75 3.62
N ALA A 76 -10.15 16.44 4.20
CA ALA A 76 -9.98 15.48 5.28
C ALA A 76 -9.46 16.16 6.56
N LEU A 77 -9.64 15.51 7.71
CA LEU A 77 -9.12 16.03 8.98
C LEU A 77 -7.57 15.98 8.97
N PRO A 78 -6.88 16.97 9.56
CA PRO A 78 -5.42 16.94 9.66
C PRO A 78 -4.92 15.68 10.37
N GLY A 79 -3.92 15.02 9.78
CA GLY A 79 -3.32 13.77 10.26
C GLY A 79 -4.20 12.54 10.12
N SER A 80 -5.33 12.62 9.40
CA SER A 80 -6.25 11.49 9.23
C SER A 80 -5.92 10.64 8.02
N THR A 81 -5.27 11.18 6.99
CA THR A 81 -4.97 10.40 5.79
C THR A 81 -3.80 10.99 4.98
N PRO A 82 -2.75 10.20 4.66
CA PRO A 82 -2.66 8.75 4.80
C PRO A 82 -2.19 8.29 6.19
N VAL A 83 -2.82 7.23 6.72
CA VAL A 83 -2.45 6.54 7.97
C VAL A 83 -2.47 5.02 7.76
N LEU A 84 -1.80 4.26 8.63
CA LEU A 84 -1.87 2.79 8.59
C LEU A 84 -3.31 2.34 8.88
N ALA A 85 -3.88 1.52 8.00
CA ALA A 85 -5.27 1.07 8.09
C ALA A 85 -5.53 0.24 9.36
N ASN A 86 -4.62 -0.67 9.70
CA ASN A 86 -4.70 -1.56 10.87
C ASN A 86 -3.84 -1.07 12.05
N ARG A 87 -3.88 0.22 12.32
CA ARG A 87 -3.23 0.81 13.48
C ARG A 87 -3.91 0.37 14.79
N ASP A 88 -3.20 -0.37 15.63
CA ASP A 88 -3.68 -0.83 16.97
C ASP A 88 -3.57 0.22 18.09
N ARG A 89 -3.44 1.51 17.77
CA ARG A 89 -3.30 2.57 18.78
C ARG A 89 -4.22 3.78 18.55
N PRO A 90 -4.97 4.24 19.57
CA PRO A 90 -5.62 5.55 19.54
C PRO A 90 -4.56 6.65 19.40
N GLY A 91 -4.82 7.64 18.55
CA GLY A 91 -3.93 8.81 18.41
C GLY A 91 -3.87 9.66 19.64
N PRO A 92 -3.21 10.83 19.59
CA PRO A 92 -3.59 11.86 20.56
C PRO A 92 -5.11 11.98 20.65
#